data_AF-A0A076HLF3-F1
#
_entry.id   AF-A0A076HLF3-F1
#
_cell.length_a   1.000
_cell.length_b   1.000
_cell.length_c   1.000
_cell.angle_alpha   90.00
_cell.angle_beta   90.00
_cell.angle_gamma   90.00
#
_symmetry.space_group_name_H-M   'P 1'
#
loop_
_entity.id
_entity.type
_entity.pdbx_description
1 polymer ?
#
loop_
_entity_poly.entity_id
_entity_poly.type
_entity_poly.pdbx_seq_one_letter_code
_entity_poly.pdbx_strand_id
1 'polypeptide(L)'
;MGADQALDEFMHGPDSKRFSELWEIYNDEAQQQGLAVWSHSDAARFVLKSKKCFEDGQLACVAITSTEERDSHDVLTFSVDACWLT
;
A
#
# COMPACT_ATOMS: atom_id res chain seq x y z
N MET A 1 1.49 -24.11 -12.69
CA MET A 1 2.51 -23.31 -13.41
C MET A 1 2.00 -21.89 -13.41
N GLY A 2 2.70 -20.94 -12.77
CA GLY A 2 2.14 -19.58 -12.66
C GLY A 2 3.03 -18.58 -11.91
N ALA A 3 3.63 -18.98 -10.78
CA ALA A 3 4.49 -18.07 -10.03
C ALA A 3 5.84 -17.82 -10.71
N ASP A 4 6.53 -18.87 -11.17
CA ASP A 4 7.84 -18.75 -11.82
C ASP A 4 7.76 -18.03 -13.17
N GLN A 5 6.68 -18.25 -13.93
CA GLN A 5 6.46 -17.56 -15.20
C GLN A 5 6.09 -16.09 -14.99
N ALA A 6 5.27 -15.78 -13.99
CA ALA A 6 4.97 -14.39 -13.64
C ALA A 6 6.23 -13.67 -13.12
N LEU A 7 7.08 -14.36 -12.34
CA LEU A 7 8.35 -13.81 -11.86
C LEU A 7 9.30 -13.56 -13.04
N ASP A 8 9.40 -14.49 -13.99
CA ASP A 8 10.25 -14.33 -15.17
C ASP A 8 9.75 -13.20 -16.10
N GLU A 9 8.44 -13.10 -16.34
CA GLU A 9 7.84 -11.97 -17.07
C GLU A 9 8.05 -10.63 -16.35
N PHE A 10 8.04 -10.62 -15.02
CA PHE A 10 8.29 -9.41 -14.24
C PHE A 10 9.76 -8.97 -14.30
N MET A 11 10.69 -9.92 -14.26
CA MET A 11 12.14 -9.65 -14.27
C MET A 11 12.70 -9.43 -15.68
N HIS A 12 12.14 -10.08 -16.71
CA HIS A 12 12.70 -10.12 -18.06
C HIS A 12 11.69 -9.82 -19.17
N GLY A 13 10.42 -9.59 -18.83
CA GLY A 13 9.38 -9.25 -19.80
C GLY A 13 9.55 -7.84 -20.39
N PRO A 14 8.68 -7.47 -21.34
CA PRO A 14 8.78 -6.21 -22.08
C PRO A 14 8.69 -4.97 -21.18
N ASP A 15 8.03 -5.08 -20.02
CA ASP A 15 7.86 -3.99 -19.05
C ASP A 15 8.88 -4.02 -17.90
N SER A 16 9.78 -5.02 -17.84
CA SER A 16 10.73 -5.22 -16.73
C SER A 16 11.59 -3.99 -16.43
N LYS A 17 12.06 -3.29 -17.47
CA LYS A 17 12.84 -2.05 -17.33
C LYS A 17 12.00 -0.93 -16.72
N ARG A 18 10.78 -0.73 -17.22
CA ARG A 18 9.86 0.29 -16.73
C ARG A 18 9.43 0.00 -15.29
N PHE A 19 9.24 -1.27 -14.97
CA PHE A 19 8.99 -1.70 -13.61
C PHE A 19 10.16 -1.37 -12.69
N SER A 20 11.40 -1.66 -13.10
CA SER A 20 12.60 -1.35 -12.32
C SER A 20 12.73 0.15 -12.04
N GLU A 21 12.51 0.99 -13.05
CA GLU A 21 12.53 2.46 -12.89
C GLU A 21 11.48 2.94 -11.86
N LEU A 22 10.25 2.41 -11.93
CA LEU A 22 9.19 2.74 -10.97
C LEU A 22 9.50 2.22 -9.56
N TRP A 23 10.14 1.06 -9.45
CA TRP A 23 10.55 0.48 -8.17
C TRP A 23 11.67 1.27 -7.51
N GLU A 24 12.63 1.77 -8.29
CA GLU A 24 13.68 2.67 -7.81
C GLU A 24 13.08 3.98 -7.29
N ILE A 25 12.17 4.61 -8.04
CA ILE A 25 11.45 5.82 -7.62
C ILE A 25 10.69 5.56 -6.31
N TYR A 26 9.93 4.45 -6.24
CA TYR A 26 9.21 4.04 -5.04
C TYR A 26 10.14 3.92 -3.82
N ASN A 27 11.30 3.28 -3.97
CA ASN A 27 12.25 3.12 -2.87
C ASN A 27 12.91 4.44 -2.46
N ASP A 28 13.23 5.31 -3.41
CA ASP A 28 13.78 6.64 -3.12
C ASP A 28 12.76 7.50 -2.34
N GLU A 29 11.51 7.52 -2.79
CA GLU A 29 10.41 8.22 -2.11
C GLU A 29 10.16 7.66 -0.70
N ALA A 30 10.12 6.34 -0.56
CA ALA A 30 9.83 5.68 0.72
C ALA A 30 10.99 5.74 1.72
N GLN A 31 12.23 5.52 1.27
CA GLN A 31 13.39 5.36 2.16
C GLN A 31 14.22 6.63 2.32
N GLN A 32 14.37 7.43 1.25
CA GLN A 32 15.26 8.60 1.28
C GLN A 32 14.50 9.89 1.60
N GLN A 33 13.26 10.01 1.13
CA GLN A 33 12.44 11.22 1.33
C GLN A 33 11.44 11.10 2.49
N GLY A 34 11.29 9.91 3.06
CA GLY A 34 10.37 9.66 4.17
C GLY A 34 8.90 9.90 3.81
N LEU A 35 8.54 9.84 2.52
CA LEU A 35 7.18 10.05 2.09
C LEU A 35 6.30 8.84 2.44
N ALA A 36 5.01 9.12 2.68
CA ALA A 36 4.03 8.05 2.86
C ALA A 36 3.69 7.47 1.49
N VAL A 37 4.39 6.41 1.12
CA VAL A 37 4.15 5.71 -0.13
C VAL A 37 3.22 4.55 0.12
N TRP A 38 2.16 4.45 -0.69
CA TRP A 38 1.22 3.36 -0.62
C TRP A 38 1.81 2.10 -1.25
N SER A 39 2.26 1.15 -0.44
CA SER A 39 2.86 -0.08 -0.93
C SER A 39 1.82 -1.10 -1.42
N HIS A 40 2.28 -2.12 -2.15
CA HIS A 40 1.43 -3.27 -2.49
C HIS A 40 0.88 -3.96 -1.22
N SER A 41 1.66 -3.98 -0.15
CA SER A 41 1.27 -4.57 1.13
C SER A 41 0.17 -3.75 1.81
N ASP A 42 0.22 -2.42 1.69
CA ASP A 42 -0.82 -1.55 2.23
C ASP A 42 -2.12 -1.69 1.44
N ALA A 43 -2.03 -1.82 0.10
CA ALA A 43 -3.18 -2.13 -0.73
C ALA A 43 -3.84 -3.46 -0.32
N ALA A 44 -3.04 -4.51 -0.16
CA ALA A 44 -3.54 -5.82 0.25
C ALA A 44 -4.19 -5.79 1.64
N ARG A 45 -3.56 -5.12 2.62
CA ARG A 45 -4.13 -4.92 3.96
C ARG A 45 -5.44 -4.15 3.91
N PHE A 46 -5.51 -3.08 3.11
CA PHE A 46 -6.72 -2.29 2.94
C PHE A 46 -7.88 -3.11 2.36
N VAL A 47 -7.61 -3.92 1.33
CA VAL A 47 -8.64 -4.80 0.73
C VAL A 47 -9.16 -5.82 1.74
N LEU A 48 -8.26 -6.47 2.49
CA LEU A 48 -8.63 -7.43 3.52
C LEU A 48 -9.46 -6.78 4.64
N LYS A 49 -9.04 -5.60 5.11
CA LYS A 49 -9.78 -4.81 6.10
C LYS A 49 -11.14 -4.38 5.56
N SER A 50 -11.23 -3.92 4.32
CA SER A 50 -12.47 -3.46 3.68
C SER A 50 -13.52 -4.56 3.62
N LYS A 51 -13.09 -5.79 3.25
CA LYS A 51 -13.99 -6.95 3.28
C LYS A 51 -14.56 -7.17 4.68
N LYS A 52 -13.71 -7.16 5.70
CA LYS A 52 -14.14 -7.33 7.10
C LYS A 52 -15.06 -6.20 7.57
N CYS A 53 -14.72 -4.94 7.27
CA CYS A 53 -15.55 -3.79 7.65
C CYS A 53 -16.96 -3.89 7.07
N PHE A 54 -17.09 -4.33 5.82
CA PHE A 54 -18.40 -4.52 5.19
C PHE A 54 -19.27 -5.55 5.94
N GLU A 55 -18.66 -6.66 6.36
CA GLU A 55 -19.33 -7.69 7.17
C GLU A 55 -19.75 -7.15 8.56
N ASP A 56 -18.94 -6.26 9.13
CA ASP A 56 -19.13 -5.67 10.46
C ASP A 56 -19.98 -4.37 10.46
N GLY A 57 -20.49 -3.92 9.29
CA GLY A 57 -21.22 -2.65 9.18
C GLY A 57 -20.36 -1.40 9.42
N GLN A 58 -19.05 -1.53 9.24
CA GLN A 58 -18.05 -0.47 9.41
C GLN A 58 -17.53 0.03 8.06
N LEU A 59 -16.77 1.12 8.10
CA LEU A 59 -16.01 1.63 6.96
C LEU A 59 -14.53 1.38 7.17
N ALA A 60 -13.84 0.89 6.13
CA ALA A 60 -12.38 0.87 6.12
C ALA A 60 -11.86 2.24 5.65
N CYS A 61 -10.89 2.77 6.39
CA CYS A 61 -10.29 4.06 6.11
C CYS A 61 -8.77 3.94 6.04
N VAL A 62 -8.15 4.85 5.28
CA VAL A 62 -6.71 5.04 5.29
C VAL A 62 -6.36 6.43 5.78
N ALA A 63 -5.35 6.50 6.64
CA ALA A 63 -4.75 7.73 7.10
C ALA A 63 -3.26 7.73 6.76
N ILE A 64 -2.76 8.92 6.41
CA ILE A 64 -1.34 9.22 6.37
C ILE A 64 -1.00 9.93 7.68
N THR A 65 -0.05 9.41 8.42
CA THR A 65 0.39 10.00 9.69
C THR A 65 1.76 10.64 9.54
N SER A 66 1.98 11.73 10.26
CA SER A 66 3.29 12.32 10.48
C SER A 66 3.63 12.18 11.96
N THR A 67 4.82 11.68 12.29
CA THR A 67 5.29 11.67 13.68
C THR A 67 6.33 12.76 13.86
N GLU A 68 6.26 13.56 14.93
CA GLU A 68 7.29 14.60 15.19
C GLU A 68 8.70 14.00 15.45
N GLU A 69 8.79 12.70 15.71
CA GLU A 69 10.05 11.99 16.03
C GLU A 69 10.70 11.28 14.84
N ARG A 70 10.01 11.17 13.69
CA ARG A 70 10.58 10.63 12.46
C ARG A 70 10.17 11.50 11.27
N ASP A 71 11.14 11.83 10.44
CA ASP A 71 10.90 12.43 9.11
C ASP A 71 10.18 11.48 8.13
N SER A 72 9.59 10.37 8.62
CA SER A 72 8.87 9.37 7.83
C SER A 72 7.38 9.42 8.09
N HIS A 73 6.58 9.53 7.02
CA HIS A 73 5.14 9.40 7.07
C HIS A 73 4.70 7.94 6.93
N ASP A 74 3.73 7.50 7.76
CA ASP A 74 3.20 6.12 7.72
C ASP A 74 1.78 6.06 7.14
N VAL A 75 1.49 5.00 6.38
CA VAL A 75 0.16 4.66 5.86
C VAL A 75 -0.54 3.68 6.80
N LEU A 76 -1.64 4.09 7.41
CA LEU A 76 -2.41 3.28 8.34
C LEU A 76 -3.75 2.87 7.75
N THR A 77 -4.10 1.60 7.87
CA THR A 77 -5.44 1.07 7.56
C THR A 77 -6.21 0.81 8.86
N PHE A 78 -7.38 1.43 9.02
CA PHE A 78 -8.22 1.30 10.22
C PHE A 78 -9.71 1.20 9.86
N SER A 79 -10.56 1.04 10.87
CA SER A 79 -12.01 1.00 10.69
C SER A 79 -12.74 2.02 11.55
N VAL A 80 -13.83 2.55 11.02
CA VAL A 80 -14.72 3.50 11.70
C VAL A 80 -16.14 2.92 11.65
N ASP A 81 -16.86 3.00 12.77
CA ASP A 81 -18.26 2.60 12.80
C ASP A 81 -19.08 3.52 11.90
N ALA A 82 -19.91 2.95 11.01
CA ALA A 82 -20.72 3.75 10.09
C ALA A 82 -21.71 4.66 10.84
N CYS A 83 -22.10 4.31 12.07
CA CYS A 83 -22.96 5.12 12.92
C CYS A 83 -22.33 6.46 13.32
N TRP A 84 -21.01 6.63 13.18
CA TRP A 84 -20.33 7.91 13.47
C TRP A 84 -20.54 8.95 12.37
N LEU A 85 -21.10 8.58 11.22
CA LEU A 85 -21.33 9.47 10.08
C LEU A 85 -22.78 9.98 9.98
N THR A 86 -23.62 9.66 10.97
CA THR A 86 -25.04 10.02 11.05
C THR A 86 -25.34 10.73 12.35
#